data_AF-A0A940RQK4-F1
#
_entry.id   AF-A0A940RQK4-F1
#
_cell.length_a   1.000
_cell.length_b   1.000
_cell.length_c   1.000
_cell.angle_alpha   90.00
_cell.angle_beta   90.00
_cell.angle_gamma   90.00
#
_symmetry.space_group_name_H-M   'P 1'
#
loop_
_entity.id
_entity.type
_entity.pdbx_description
1 polymer ?
#
loop_
_entity_poly.entity_id
_entity_poly.type
_entity_poly.pdbx_seq_one_letter_code
_entity_poly.pdbx_strand_id
1 'polypeptide(L)'
;GHHYGPDSPEVNAAAAEADVAIGRLVAGLKARGLYETTNIIIVADHGMASQPLNQLIDVTTLADPAKAKFVSTGAVVGVRALPGFEAEIASAMLKPHDHLTCWEKTKVPARYGYGTNPRVPPIVCLAERGWYFVTAKSIQKRLAEHPRDGGAHGYDPYDPVMRAVFIAHGPAFKSGVALPVFDNVDVYPLLIRLIGVKGEKGDGVLGPLKPALR
;
A
#
# COMPACT_ATOMS: atom_id res chain seq x y z
N GLY A 1 11.86 7.26 -1.23
CA GLY A 1 11.22 6.00 -1.65
C GLY A 1 11.29 5.86 -3.15
N HIS A 2 10.32 6.42 -3.88
CA HIS A 2 10.21 6.20 -5.33
C HIS A 2 11.45 6.54 -6.17
N HIS A 3 12.03 7.73 -5.99
CA HIS A 3 13.10 8.17 -6.90
C HIS A 3 14.44 7.48 -6.66
N TYR A 4 14.76 7.16 -5.41
CA TYR A 4 16.08 6.72 -4.97
C TYR A 4 16.12 5.28 -4.43
N GLY A 5 14.97 4.63 -4.27
CA GLY A 5 14.84 3.34 -3.56
C GLY A 5 14.61 3.52 -2.06
N PRO A 6 14.15 2.46 -1.35
CA PRO A 6 13.91 2.50 0.09
C PRO A 6 15.19 2.57 0.92
N ASP A 7 16.30 1.98 0.45
CA ASP A 7 17.56 1.86 1.20
C ASP A 7 18.54 3.03 0.95
N SER A 8 18.02 4.17 0.49
CA SER A 8 18.83 5.29 0.03
C SER A 8 19.10 6.32 1.14
N PRO A 9 20.23 7.06 1.06
CA PRO A 9 20.50 8.15 2.00
C PRO A 9 19.43 9.25 1.97
N GLU A 10 18.77 9.47 0.83
CA GLU A 10 17.66 10.41 0.70
C GLU A 10 16.42 9.97 1.48
N VAL A 11 16.17 8.66 1.60
CA VAL A 11 15.10 8.15 2.46
C VAL A 11 15.45 8.37 3.92
N ASN A 12 16.70 8.15 4.31
CA ASN A 12 17.16 8.43 5.68
C ASN A 12 17.03 9.93 6.01
N ALA A 13 17.36 10.81 5.07
CA ALA A 13 17.19 12.25 5.23
C ALA A 13 15.70 12.63 5.39
N ALA A 14 14.82 12.11 4.52
CA ALA A 14 13.38 12.36 4.62
C ALA A 14 12.77 11.81 5.92
N ALA A 15 13.24 10.66 6.40
CA ALA A 15 12.81 10.10 7.68
C ALA A 15 13.25 10.99 8.86
N ALA A 16 14.47 11.54 8.82
CA ALA A 16 14.95 12.48 9.82
C ALA A 16 14.13 13.80 9.81
N GLU A 17 13.72 14.29 8.64
CA GLU A 17 12.83 15.46 8.55
C GLU A 17 11.45 15.19 9.20
N ALA A 18 10.87 14.01 8.95
CA ALA A 18 9.62 13.60 9.58
C ALA A 18 9.76 13.48 11.11
N ASP A 19 10.86 12.92 11.59
CA ASP A 19 11.18 12.83 13.02
C ASP A 19 11.27 14.22 13.68
N VAL A 20 11.97 15.17 13.03
CA VAL A 20 12.05 16.57 13.51
C VAL A 20 10.66 17.21 13.57
N ALA A 21 9.80 16.97 12.58
CA ALA A 21 8.43 17.49 12.57
C ALA A 21 7.58 16.91 13.72
N ILE A 22 7.70 15.61 13.98
CA ILE A 22 7.06 14.94 15.12
C ILE A 22 7.60 15.51 16.44
N GLY A 23 8.92 15.71 16.55
CA GLY A 23 9.56 16.33 17.70
C GLY A 23 9.03 17.74 17.97
N ARG A 24 8.83 18.55 16.92
CA ARG A 24 8.21 19.87 17.03
C ARG A 24 6.76 19.81 17.54
N LEU A 25 5.96 18.87 17.05
CA LEU A 25 4.59 18.65 17.54
C LEU A 25 4.61 18.31 19.04
N VAL A 26 5.45 17.35 19.44
CA VAL A 26 5.60 16.93 20.84
C VAL A 26 6.06 18.09 21.73
N ALA A 27 7.06 18.86 21.30
CA ALA A 27 7.52 20.04 22.03
C ALA A 27 6.41 21.09 22.19
N GLY A 28 5.63 21.32 21.13
CA GLY A 28 4.48 22.24 21.15
C GLY A 28 3.39 21.82 22.13
N LEU A 29 3.11 20.52 22.23
CA LEU A 29 2.16 19.95 23.21
C LEU A 29 2.69 20.09 24.63
N LYS A 30 3.98 19.81 24.87
CA LYS A 30 4.62 19.97 26.18
C LYS A 30 4.59 21.41 26.67
N ALA A 31 4.96 22.37 25.80
CA ALA A 31 4.95 23.80 26.13
C ALA A 31 3.55 24.34 26.49
N ARG A 32 2.48 23.65 26.07
CA ARG A 32 1.09 24.00 26.38
C ARG A 32 0.48 23.17 27.51
N GLY A 33 1.25 22.27 28.13
CA GLY A 33 0.74 21.35 29.15
C GLY A 33 -0.24 20.31 28.62
N LEU A 34 -0.25 20.04 27.31
CA LEU A 34 -1.20 19.14 26.65
C LEU A 34 -0.62 17.74 26.36
N TYR A 35 0.69 17.55 26.52
CA TYR A 35 1.35 16.31 26.13
C TYR A 35 0.81 15.09 26.90
N GLU A 36 0.69 15.19 28.23
CA GLU A 36 0.23 14.08 29.09
C GLU A 36 -1.27 13.75 28.93
N THR A 37 -2.06 14.66 28.35
CA THR A 37 -3.50 14.49 28.15
C THR A 37 -3.88 14.19 26.70
N THR A 38 -2.91 14.13 25.79
CA THR A 38 -3.15 13.90 24.37
C THR A 38 -2.77 12.48 23.97
N ASN A 39 -3.68 11.80 23.27
CA ASN A 39 -3.36 10.55 22.58
C ASN A 39 -2.79 10.89 21.19
N ILE A 40 -1.55 10.49 20.94
CA ILE A 40 -0.84 10.63 19.66
C ILE A 40 -0.77 9.24 19.02
N ILE A 41 -1.19 9.15 17.76
CA ILE A 41 -1.07 7.93 16.95
C ILE A 41 -0.35 8.31 15.65
N ILE A 42 0.81 7.71 15.41
CA ILE A 42 1.63 7.90 14.22
C ILE A 42 1.47 6.65 13.36
N VAL A 43 1.09 6.84 12.11
CA VAL A 43 0.85 5.77 11.15
C VAL A 43 1.55 6.05 9.82
N ALA A 44 1.72 5.00 9.02
CA ALA A 44 1.89 5.11 7.57
C ALA A 44 0.78 4.32 6.88
N ASP A 45 0.57 4.59 5.61
CA ASP A 45 -0.34 3.87 4.72
C ASP A 45 0.25 2.56 4.22
N HIS A 46 1.54 2.55 3.85
CA HIS A 46 2.24 1.37 3.37
C HIS A 46 3.76 1.47 3.52
N GLY A 47 4.44 0.34 3.29
CA GLY A 47 5.89 0.28 3.14
C GLY A 47 6.38 0.65 1.72
N MET A 48 7.59 0.24 1.38
CA MET A 48 8.23 0.53 0.09
C MET A 48 9.22 -0.59 -0.26
N ALA A 49 9.15 -1.12 -1.48
CA ALA A 49 10.09 -2.09 -2.00
C ALA A 49 11.03 -1.45 -3.02
N SER A 50 12.23 -1.99 -3.16
CA SER A 50 13.15 -1.65 -4.25
C SER A 50 12.56 -2.07 -5.59
N GLN A 51 12.71 -1.21 -6.60
CA GLN A 51 12.18 -1.39 -7.95
C GLN A 51 13.31 -1.19 -8.96
N PRO A 52 13.93 -2.28 -9.45
CA PRO A 52 15.02 -2.21 -10.42
C PRO A 52 14.54 -1.78 -11.82
N LEU A 53 15.31 -0.96 -12.53
CA LEU A 53 14.92 -0.49 -13.87
C LEU A 53 14.73 -1.62 -14.88
N ASN A 54 15.51 -2.70 -14.77
CA ASN A 54 15.40 -3.87 -15.64
C ASN A 54 14.18 -4.77 -15.34
N GLN A 55 13.36 -4.42 -14.34
CA GLN A 55 12.11 -5.10 -13.98
C GLN A 55 10.87 -4.24 -14.30
N LEU A 56 11.05 -3.20 -15.12
CA LEU A 56 9.96 -2.44 -15.73
C LEU A 56 9.46 -3.16 -16.98
N ILE A 57 8.21 -3.60 -16.97
CA ILE A 57 7.62 -4.39 -18.05
C ILE A 57 6.53 -3.59 -18.74
N ASP A 58 6.55 -3.57 -20.08
CA ASP A 58 5.49 -2.94 -20.85
C ASP A 58 4.22 -3.77 -20.78
N VAL A 59 3.23 -3.26 -20.05
CA VAL A 59 1.94 -3.94 -19.83
C VAL A 59 1.19 -4.22 -21.14
N THR A 60 1.46 -3.45 -22.21
CA THR A 60 0.82 -3.66 -23.52
C THR A 60 1.30 -4.92 -24.24
N THR A 61 2.37 -5.54 -23.74
CA THR A 61 2.83 -6.86 -24.22
C THR A 61 1.96 -8.01 -23.71
N LEU A 62 1.17 -7.79 -22.65
CA LEU A 62 0.28 -8.80 -22.07
C LEU A 62 -1.02 -8.96 -22.87
N ALA A 63 -1.52 -7.85 -23.44
CA ALA A 63 -2.73 -7.81 -24.24
C ALA A 63 -2.76 -6.57 -25.14
N ASP A 64 -3.34 -6.73 -26.33
CA ASP A 64 -3.48 -5.67 -27.32
C ASP A 64 -4.29 -4.48 -26.76
N PRO A 65 -3.73 -3.26 -26.71
CA PRO A 65 -4.44 -2.07 -26.24
C PRO A 65 -5.64 -1.67 -27.13
N ALA A 66 -5.73 -2.17 -28.37
CA ALA A 66 -6.91 -2.01 -29.22
C ALA A 66 -8.08 -2.93 -28.80
N LYS A 67 -7.84 -3.89 -27.89
CA LYS A 67 -8.80 -4.89 -27.43
C LYS A 67 -9.03 -4.86 -25.92
N ALA A 68 -8.14 -4.22 -25.16
CA ALA A 68 -8.26 -4.08 -23.72
C ALA A 68 -7.83 -2.70 -23.23
N LYS A 69 -8.42 -2.30 -22.11
CA LYS A 69 -8.01 -1.16 -21.31
C LYS A 69 -7.33 -1.64 -20.03
N PHE A 70 -6.08 -1.22 -19.84
CA PHE A 70 -5.40 -1.28 -18.56
C PHE A 70 -5.93 -0.14 -17.67
N VAL A 71 -6.84 -0.48 -16.76
CA VAL A 71 -7.49 0.45 -15.83
C VAL A 71 -6.53 0.91 -14.74
N SER A 72 -5.63 0.03 -14.31
CA SER A 72 -4.49 0.36 -13.45
C SER A 72 -3.23 -0.35 -13.93
N THR A 73 -2.09 0.25 -13.63
CA THR A 73 -0.74 -0.25 -13.95
C THR A 73 0.13 -0.14 -12.71
N GLY A 74 1.21 -0.92 -12.65
CA GLY A 74 2.18 -0.93 -11.58
C GLY A 74 2.31 -2.32 -10.96
N ALA A 75 2.36 -2.39 -9.64
CA ALA A 75 2.36 -3.66 -8.90
C ALA A 75 1.00 -4.37 -8.97
N VAL A 76 -0.09 -3.62 -9.14
CA VAL A 76 -1.43 -4.16 -9.39
C VAL A 76 -1.95 -3.68 -10.74
N VAL A 77 -2.12 -4.62 -11.66
CA VAL A 77 -2.65 -4.37 -13.00
C VAL A 77 -4.12 -4.74 -13.04
N GLY A 78 -4.97 -3.78 -13.38
CA GLY A 78 -6.40 -4.00 -13.55
C GLY A 78 -6.75 -3.95 -15.03
N VAL A 79 -7.39 -4.99 -15.56
CA VAL A 79 -7.66 -5.12 -17.00
C VAL A 79 -9.15 -5.24 -17.26
N ARG A 80 -9.63 -4.52 -18.29
CA ARG A 80 -10.98 -4.63 -18.83
C ARG A 80 -10.91 -4.82 -20.34
N ALA A 81 -11.50 -5.89 -20.85
CA ALA A 81 -11.69 -6.07 -22.28
C ALA A 81 -12.62 -5.00 -22.85
N LEU A 82 -12.38 -4.61 -24.10
CA LEU A 82 -13.35 -3.86 -24.90
C LEU A 82 -14.44 -4.83 -25.41
N PRO A 83 -15.65 -4.33 -25.71
CA PRO A 83 -16.76 -5.17 -26.13
C PRO A 83 -16.39 -6.09 -27.30
N GLY A 84 -16.66 -7.39 -27.16
CA GLY A 84 -16.38 -8.41 -28.17
C GLY A 84 -15.03 -9.11 -28.04
N PHE A 85 -14.16 -8.65 -27.13
CA PHE A 85 -12.84 -9.25 -26.88
C PHE A 85 -12.73 -9.96 -25.52
N GLU A 86 -13.82 -10.12 -24.78
CA GLU A 86 -13.82 -10.65 -23.42
C GLU A 86 -13.15 -12.02 -23.31
N ALA A 87 -13.49 -12.95 -24.19
CA ALA A 87 -12.91 -14.30 -24.21
C ALA A 87 -11.42 -14.29 -24.58
N GLU A 88 -11.03 -13.45 -25.54
CA GLU A 88 -9.63 -13.31 -25.98
C GLU A 88 -8.77 -12.77 -24.84
N ILE A 89 -9.20 -11.68 -24.21
CA ILE A 89 -8.48 -11.04 -23.11
C ILE A 89 -8.45 -11.94 -21.87
N ALA A 90 -9.53 -12.66 -21.56
CA ALA A 90 -9.52 -13.64 -20.48
C ALA A 90 -8.49 -14.75 -20.73
N SER A 91 -8.43 -15.31 -21.95
CA SER A 91 -7.46 -16.33 -22.32
C SER A 91 -6.02 -15.82 -22.27
N ALA A 92 -5.77 -14.59 -22.72
CA ALA A 92 -4.45 -13.97 -22.70
C ALA A 92 -3.98 -13.65 -21.28
N MET A 93 -4.85 -13.16 -20.41
CA MET A 93 -4.48 -12.68 -19.09
C MET A 93 -4.51 -13.76 -18.00
N LEU A 94 -5.41 -14.75 -18.06
CA LEU A 94 -5.59 -15.75 -16.98
C LEU A 94 -4.72 -17.00 -17.10
N LYS A 95 -3.78 -17.02 -18.07
CA LYS A 95 -2.70 -18.01 -18.12
C LYS A 95 -1.57 -17.62 -17.15
N PRO A 96 -0.63 -18.53 -16.85
CA PRO A 96 0.60 -18.18 -16.14
C PRO A 96 1.41 -17.12 -16.91
N HIS A 97 1.95 -16.14 -16.19
CA HIS A 97 2.92 -15.17 -16.68
C HIS A 97 4.12 -15.14 -15.74
N ASP A 98 5.28 -14.80 -16.29
CA ASP A 98 6.48 -14.60 -15.46
C ASP A 98 6.26 -13.37 -14.56
N HIS A 99 6.47 -13.57 -13.25
CA HIS A 99 6.41 -12.54 -12.22
C HIS A 99 5.07 -11.77 -12.11
N LEU A 100 3.97 -12.32 -12.65
CA LEU A 100 2.65 -11.72 -12.60
C LEU A 100 1.58 -12.82 -12.47
N THR A 101 0.80 -12.76 -11.40
CA THR A 101 -0.35 -13.65 -11.23
C THR A 101 -1.64 -12.89 -11.46
N CYS A 102 -2.50 -13.41 -12.34
CA CYS A 102 -3.78 -12.79 -12.70
C CYS A 102 -4.96 -13.66 -12.27
N TRP A 103 -6.04 -13.01 -11.84
CA TRP A 103 -7.30 -13.65 -11.49
C TRP A 103 -8.48 -12.90 -12.13
N GLU A 104 -9.57 -13.62 -12.38
CA GLU A 104 -10.87 -12.97 -12.38
C GLU A 104 -11.07 -12.29 -11.02
N LYS A 105 -11.69 -11.11 -10.99
CA LYS A 105 -11.84 -10.35 -9.74
C LYS A 105 -12.54 -11.12 -8.62
N THR A 106 -13.42 -12.07 -8.96
CA THR A 106 -14.12 -12.94 -8.01
C THR A 106 -13.26 -14.06 -7.44
N LYS A 107 -12.07 -14.29 -8.02
CA LYS A 107 -11.11 -15.33 -7.64
C LYS A 107 -9.82 -14.75 -7.04
N VAL A 108 -9.76 -13.44 -6.83
CA VAL A 108 -8.68 -12.80 -6.07
C VAL A 108 -8.64 -13.44 -4.67
N PRO A 109 -7.45 -13.80 -4.13
CA PRO A 109 -7.36 -14.44 -2.82
C PRO A 109 -8.12 -13.68 -1.73
N ALA A 110 -8.99 -14.40 -1.02
CA ALA A 110 -9.90 -13.81 -0.04
C ALA A 110 -9.20 -13.00 1.06
N ARG A 111 -7.93 -13.35 1.38
CA ARG A 111 -7.10 -12.60 2.33
C ARG A 111 -6.91 -11.12 1.97
N TYR A 112 -7.02 -10.75 0.71
CA TYR A 112 -6.86 -9.35 0.31
C TYR A 112 -8.13 -8.50 0.51
N GLY A 113 -9.28 -9.11 0.81
CA GLY A 113 -10.55 -8.37 0.92
C GLY A 113 -10.91 -7.59 -0.35
N TYR A 114 -10.47 -8.05 -1.53
CA TYR A 114 -10.55 -7.31 -2.79
C TYR A 114 -11.33 -8.09 -3.86
N GLY A 115 -11.98 -7.38 -4.79
CA GLY A 115 -12.65 -8.00 -5.96
C GLY A 115 -14.18 -7.86 -6.04
N THR A 116 -14.84 -7.49 -4.94
CA THR A 116 -16.32 -7.42 -4.87
C THR A 116 -16.90 -6.10 -5.40
N ASN A 117 -16.11 -5.02 -5.40
CA ASN A 117 -16.60 -3.70 -5.77
C ASN A 117 -16.72 -3.52 -7.31
N PRO A 118 -17.75 -2.83 -7.83
CA PRO A 118 -17.90 -2.55 -9.26
C PRO A 118 -16.74 -1.75 -9.89
N ARG A 119 -15.99 -1.00 -9.09
CA ARG A 119 -14.79 -0.28 -9.54
C ARG A 119 -13.60 -1.20 -9.83
N VAL A 120 -13.59 -2.41 -9.26
CA VAL A 120 -12.55 -3.40 -9.55
C VAL A 120 -12.75 -3.94 -10.97
N PRO A 121 -11.73 -3.85 -11.85
CA PRO A 121 -11.81 -4.39 -13.20
C PRO A 121 -12.08 -5.90 -13.21
N PRO A 122 -12.66 -6.46 -14.29
CA PRO A 122 -12.95 -7.89 -14.37
C PRO A 122 -11.76 -8.80 -14.12
N ILE A 123 -10.56 -8.37 -14.49
CA ILE A 123 -9.29 -9.09 -14.27
C ILE A 123 -8.37 -8.21 -13.41
N VAL A 124 -7.77 -8.82 -12.39
CA VAL A 124 -6.79 -8.20 -11.50
C VAL A 124 -5.55 -9.05 -11.50
N CYS A 125 -4.40 -8.43 -11.66
CA CYS A 125 -3.11 -9.08 -11.59
C CYS A 125 -2.22 -8.44 -10.52
N LEU A 126 -1.47 -9.27 -9.82
CA LEU A 126 -0.49 -8.87 -8.81
C LEU A 126 0.90 -9.29 -9.27
N ALA A 127 1.79 -8.31 -9.36
CA ALA A 127 3.19 -8.51 -9.69
C ALA A 127 3.95 -9.06 -8.47
N GLU A 128 4.97 -9.86 -8.74
CA GLU A 128 5.96 -10.19 -7.72
C GLU A 128 6.76 -8.95 -7.32
N ARG A 129 7.26 -8.93 -6.07
CA ARG A 129 8.04 -7.81 -5.52
C ARG A 129 9.21 -7.45 -6.45
N GLY A 130 9.37 -6.16 -6.74
CA GLY A 130 10.41 -5.62 -7.62
C GLY A 130 9.97 -5.44 -9.08
N TRP A 131 9.03 -6.27 -9.54
CA TRP A 131 8.47 -6.17 -10.88
C TRP A 131 7.38 -5.11 -10.95
N TYR A 132 7.30 -4.41 -12.08
CA TYR A 132 6.36 -3.31 -12.22
C TYR A 132 5.89 -3.18 -13.67
N PHE A 133 4.57 -3.26 -13.88
CA PHE A 133 3.98 -3.34 -15.20
C PHE A 133 3.34 -2.01 -15.58
N VAL A 134 3.95 -1.26 -16.49
CA VAL A 134 3.52 0.08 -16.92
C VAL A 134 3.60 0.20 -18.43
N THR A 135 3.18 1.30 -19.04
CA THR A 135 3.29 1.45 -20.51
C THR A 135 4.74 1.68 -20.95
N ALA A 136 5.12 1.29 -22.16
CA ALA A 136 6.43 1.64 -22.74
C ALA A 136 6.74 3.15 -22.66
N LYS A 137 5.73 4.00 -22.84
CA LYS A 137 5.86 5.46 -22.69
C LYS A 137 6.26 5.84 -21.25
N SER A 138 5.65 5.21 -20.25
CA SER A 138 6.00 5.43 -18.84
C SER A 138 7.41 4.97 -18.53
N ILE A 139 7.86 3.85 -19.12
CA ILE A 139 9.24 3.34 -18.98
C ILE A 139 10.23 4.35 -19.56
N GLN A 140 10.02 4.80 -20.80
CA GLN A 140 10.88 5.78 -21.45
C GLN A 140 10.98 7.08 -20.63
N LYS A 141 9.84 7.58 -20.14
CA LYS A 141 9.81 8.76 -19.27
C LYS A 141 10.61 8.52 -17.98
N ARG A 142 10.41 7.38 -17.31
CA ARG A 142 11.13 7.02 -16.08
C ARG A 142 12.64 6.99 -16.32
N LEU A 143 13.09 6.37 -17.41
CA LEU A 143 14.51 6.30 -17.77
C LEU A 143 15.09 7.69 -18.09
N ALA A 144 14.32 8.58 -18.73
CA ALA A 144 14.78 9.93 -19.05
C ALA A 144 14.90 10.83 -17.80
N GLU A 145 13.92 10.78 -16.90
CA GLU A 145 13.87 11.65 -15.72
C GLU A 145 14.73 11.11 -14.56
N HIS A 146 14.82 9.78 -14.44
CA HIS A 146 15.44 9.10 -13.31
C HIS A 146 16.09 7.77 -13.75
N PRO A 147 17.25 7.79 -14.43
CA PRO A 147 17.95 6.62 -14.97
C PRO A 147 18.66 5.81 -13.86
N ARG A 148 17.93 5.43 -12.82
CA ARG A 148 18.39 4.60 -11.71
C ARG A 148 17.25 3.77 -11.12
N ASP A 149 17.63 2.73 -10.40
CA ASP A 149 16.69 1.96 -9.60
C ASP A 149 15.95 2.88 -8.61
N GLY A 150 14.70 2.53 -8.36
CA GLY A 150 13.79 3.33 -7.55
C GLY A 150 13.11 2.49 -6.48
N GLY A 151 11.97 2.99 -6.03
CA GLY A 151 11.08 2.27 -5.14
C GLY A 151 9.65 2.21 -5.69
N ALA A 152 8.94 1.16 -5.32
CA ALA A 152 7.51 1.02 -5.61
C ALA A 152 6.80 0.33 -4.44
N HIS A 153 5.47 0.43 -4.46
CA HIS A 153 4.58 -0.20 -3.48
C HIS A 153 3.29 -0.65 -4.18
N GLY A 154 2.40 -1.28 -3.42
CA GLY A 154 1.17 -1.90 -3.91
C GLY A 154 1.31 -3.40 -4.20
N TYR A 155 2.43 -4.01 -3.81
CA TYR A 155 2.61 -5.46 -3.84
C TYR A 155 1.71 -6.17 -2.80
N ASP A 156 1.92 -7.47 -2.62
CA ASP A 156 1.22 -8.24 -1.59
C ASP A 156 1.27 -7.53 -0.22
N PRO A 157 0.13 -7.14 0.38
CA PRO A 157 0.12 -6.42 1.66
C PRO A 157 0.68 -7.24 2.83
N TYR A 158 0.77 -8.57 2.70
CA TYR A 158 1.36 -9.45 3.71
C TYR A 158 2.88 -9.59 3.59
N ASP A 159 3.46 -9.04 2.52
CA ASP A 159 4.90 -8.92 2.37
C ASP A 159 5.48 -8.03 3.47
N PRO A 160 6.50 -8.47 4.22
CA PRO A 160 7.12 -7.66 5.26
C PRO A 160 7.55 -6.25 4.81
N VAL A 161 7.98 -6.07 3.56
CA VAL A 161 8.40 -4.75 3.06
C VAL A 161 7.24 -3.79 2.76
N MET A 162 6.01 -4.30 2.69
CA MET A 162 4.79 -3.49 2.49
C MET A 162 4.13 -3.06 3.80
N ARG A 163 4.63 -3.54 4.95
CA ARG A 163 4.10 -3.17 6.26
C ARG A 163 4.33 -1.69 6.54
N ALA A 164 3.35 -1.07 7.19
CA ALA A 164 3.38 0.32 7.61
C ALA A 164 3.76 0.45 9.10
N VAL A 165 4.19 1.64 9.51
CA VAL A 165 4.44 1.95 10.92
C VAL A 165 3.14 2.18 11.68
N PHE A 166 3.11 1.77 12.95
CA PHE A 166 2.11 2.18 13.93
C PHE A 166 2.81 2.44 15.27
N ILE A 167 2.71 3.67 15.79
CA ILE A 167 3.20 4.05 17.11
C ILE A 167 2.09 4.81 17.81
N ALA A 168 1.82 4.47 19.07
CA ALA A 168 0.82 5.15 19.87
C ALA A 168 1.41 5.58 21.23
N HIS A 169 1.05 6.78 21.67
CA HIS A 169 1.47 7.37 22.94
C HIS A 169 0.33 8.19 23.54
N GLY A 170 0.18 8.18 24.86
CA GLY A 170 -0.76 9.04 25.56
C GLY A 170 -1.46 8.35 26.73
N PRO A 171 -2.39 9.04 27.39
CA PRO A 171 -3.02 8.56 28.63
C PRO A 171 -3.83 7.27 28.45
N ALA A 172 -4.31 6.97 27.24
CA ALA A 172 -5.06 5.75 26.97
C ALA A 172 -4.17 4.52 26.71
N PHE A 173 -2.85 4.69 26.57
CA PHE A 173 -1.93 3.64 26.18
C PHE A 173 -0.96 3.26 27.31
N LYS A 174 -0.61 1.98 27.39
CA LYS A 174 0.47 1.47 28.23
C LYS A 174 1.82 1.79 27.58
N SER A 175 2.82 2.12 28.38
CA SER A 175 4.18 2.34 27.91
C SER A 175 4.93 1.02 27.72
N GLY A 176 5.81 0.94 26.72
CA GLY A 176 6.72 -0.20 26.51
C GLY A 176 6.05 -1.46 25.96
N VAL A 177 4.82 -1.37 25.44
CA VAL A 177 4.13 -2.51 24.82
C VAL A 177 4.47 -2.59 23.34
N ALA A 178 5.02 -3.72 22.91
CA ALA A 178 5.14 -4.08 21.50
C ALA A 178 3.97 -5.01 21.12
N LEU A 179 3.19 -4.61 20.12
CA LEU A 179 2.09 -5.43 19.59
C LEU A 179 2.59 -6.33 18.44
N PRO A 180 1.97 -7.51 18.24
CA PRO A 180 2.10 -8.24 16.98
C PRO A 180 1.60 -7.41 15.79
N VAL A 181 1.93 -7.83 14.57
CA VAL A 181 1.38 -7.23 13.33
C VAL A 181 -0.14 -7.38 13.34
N PHE A 182 -0.84 -6.33 12.93
CA PHE A 182 -2.30 -6.27 12.80
C PHE A 182 -2.67 -5.43 11.55
N ASP A 183 -3.93 -5.51 11.13
CA ASP A 183 -4.40 -4.82 9.93
C ASP A 183 -4.78 -3.36 10.22
N ASN A 184 -4.46 -2.44 9.32
CA ASN A 184 -4.70 -1.01 9.53
C ASN A 184 -6.20 -0.66 9.67
N VAL A 185 -7.11 -1.52 9.22
CA VAL A 185 -8.57 -1.38 9.42
C VAL A 185 -8.93 -1.34 10.92
N ASP A 186 -8.10 -1.93 11.78
CA ASP A 186 -8.29 -1.95 13.24
C ASP A 186 -7.99 -0.59 13.90
N VAL A 187 -7.36 0.34 13.18
CA VAL A 187 -7.12 1.71 13.68
C VAL A 187 -8.44 2.48 13.82
N TYR A 188 -9.43 2.24 12.95
CA TYR A 188 -10.74 2.89 13.04
C TYR A 188 -11.45 2.62 14.38
N PRO A 189 -11.72 1.36 14.79
CA PRO A 189 -12.38 1.10 16.08
C PRO A 189 -11.56 1.57 17.28
N LEU A 190 -10.22 1.64 17.18
CA LEU A 190 -9.38 2.28 18.18
C LEU A 190 -9.70 3.78 18.30
N LEU A 191 -9.68 4.53 17.20
CA LEU A 191 -9.97 5.96 17.20
C LEU A 191 -11.36 6.26 17.76
N ILE A 192 -12.37 5.50 17.34
CA ILE A 192 -13.74 5.61 17.85
C ILE A 192 -13.79 5.43 19.36
N ARG A 193 -13.09 4.41 19.90
CA ARG A 193 -12.99 4.18 21.35
C ARG A 193 -12.31 5.34 22.07
N LEU A 194 -11.21 5.87 21.54
CA LEU A 194 -10.43 6.92 22.18
C LEU A 194 -11.16 8.27 22.21
N ILE A 195 -11.91 8.59 21.15
CA ILE A 195 -12.69 9.82 21.04
C ILE A 195 -14.01 9.71 21.83
N GLY A 196 -14.50 8.49 22.07
CA GLY A 196 -15.73 8.26 22.84
C GLY A 196 -17.01 8.51 22.03
N VAL A 197 -16.95 8.36 20.70
CA VAL A 197 -18.10 8.51 19.80
C VAL A 197 -18.66 7.15 19.39
N LYS A 198 -19.90 7.14 18.88
CA LYS A 198 -20.46 5.96 18.25
C LYS A 198 -19.89 5.81 16.84
N GLY A 199 -19.17 4.73 16.59
CA GLY A 199 -18.67 4.40 15.26
C GLY A 199 -19.73 3.78 14.36
N GLU A 200 -19.48 3.86 13.06
CA GLU A 200 -20.17 3.11 12.02
C GLU A 200 -19.64 1.68 11.95
N LYS A 201 -20.40 0.81 11.30
CA LYS A 201 -19.94 -0.56 11.04
C LYS A 201 -18.79 -0.54 10.02
N GLY A 202 -17.68 -1.18 10.38
CA GLY A 202 -16.53 -1.41 9.49
C GLY A 202 -15.96 -2.82 9.69
N ASP A 203 -14.89 -3.13 8.96
CA ASP A 203 -14.26 -4.45 8.97
C ASP A 203 -13.24 -4.64 10.10
N GLY A 204 -12.77 -3.54 10.70
CA GLY A 204 -11.77 -3.56 11.76
C GLY A 204 -12.31 -4.02 13.11
N VAL A 205 -11.44 -4.59 13.91
CA VAL A 205 -11.71 -5.06 15.27
C VAL A 205 -10.70 -4.48 16.26
N LEU A 206 -11.17 -4.13 17.47
CA LEU A 206 -10.27 -3.58 18.50
C LEU A 206 -9.32 -4.63 19.10
N GLY A 207 -9.62 -5.93 18.92
CA GLY A 207 -8.96 -7.05 19.60
C GLY A 207 -7.43 -6.96 19.60
N PRO A 208 -6.77 -6.84 18.43
CA PRO A 208 -5.31 -6.78 18.34
C PRO A 208 -4.65 -5.62 19.11
N LEU A 209 -5.39 -4.52 19.30
CA LEU A 209 -4.89 -3.30 19.95
C LEU A 209 -5.17 -3.26 21.46
N LYS A 210 -6.11 -4.08 21.96
CA LYS A 210 -6.48 -4.11 23.40
C LYS A 210 -5.29 -4.28 24.35
N PRO A 211 -4.27 -5.12 24.08
CA PRO A 211 -3.16 -5.29 25.01
C PRO A 211 -2.41 -3.98 25.31
N ALA A 212 -2.36 -3.05 24.36
CA ALA A 212 -1.69 -1.76 24.50
C ALA A 212 -2.54 -0.69 25.20
N LEU A 213 -3.84 -0.92 25.42
CA LEU A 213 -4.74 0.04 26.07
C LEU A 213 -4.70 -0.11 27.60
N ARG A 214 -4.91 1.01 28.31
CA ARG A 214 -5.19 1.04 29.75
C ARG A 214 -6.64 0.70 30.06
#